data_AF-A0A838F628-F1
#
_entry.id   AF-A0A838F628-F1
#
_cell.length_a   1.000
_cell.length_b   1.000
_cell.length_c   1.000
_cell.angle_alpha   90.00
_cell.angle_beta   90.00
_cell.angle_gamma   90.00
#
_symmetry.space_group_name_H-M   'P 1'
#
loop_
_entity.id
_entity.type
_entity.pdbx_description
1 polymer ?
#
loop_
_entity_poly.entity_id
_entity_poly.type
_entity_poly.pdbx_seq_one_letter_code
_entity_poly.pdbx_strand_id
1 'polypeptide(L)'
;MKSFMLIALLVLSFAAGAAATEDGVHSIVRGLEGEPHLVKFNSGAVTFIEPGQEHELASFEAKLKPAMSVENKSLAVFDSAFEPSVVPDGQLTAIFKRMNPYMRRKSECSDRAHVWAHDEFLKSGIKSQKAFLLLTDSYIKRTRYKWWFHVAPMYTTSSGKKMVMDAQFFNRPVTFTEWKNNLVFSKRECVADFRFLDYNAGADQTQDCYTKHEPMYFYIPGDIGNFESGRGKTDWSTSEVNASRSRAFFKGSL
;
A
#
# COMPACT_ATOMS: atom_id res chain seq x y z
N MET A 1 -47.85 -21.79 -15.76
CA MET A 1 -46.54 -22.40 -16.06
C MET A 1 -45.46 -21.52 -15.46
N LYS A 2 -44.75 -22.00 -14.44
CA LYS A 2 -43.72 -21.24 -13.69
C LYS A 2 -42.36 -21.51 -14.35
N SER A 3 -41.73 -20.47 -14.89
CA SER A 3 -40.37 -20.54 -15.46
C SER A 3 -39.34 -20.48 -14.34
N PHE A 4 -38.56 -21.55 -14.18
CA PHE A 4 -37.39 -21.60 -13.32
C PHE A 4 -36.22 -20.90 -14.03
N MET A 5 -35.70 -19.85 -13.40
CA MET A 5 -34.50 -19.13 -13.84
C MET A 5 -33.28 -19.83 -13.26
N LEU A 6 -32.55 -20.56 -14.10
CA LEU A 6 -31.30 -21.26 -13.74
C LEU A 6 -30.19 -20.21 -13.61
N ILE A 7 -29.72 -19.95 -12.39
CA ILE A 7 -28.51 -19.16 -12.13
C ILE A 7 -27.32 -20.11 -12.33
N ALA A 8 -26.61 -19.96 -13.45
CA ALA A 8 -25.34 -20.62 -13.67
C ALA A 8 -24.27 -19.97 -12.80
N LEU A 9 -23.77 -20.70 -11.79
CA LEU A 9 -22.55 -20.37 -11.08
C LEU A 9 -21.38 -20.44 -12.06
N LEU A 10 -20.86 -19.28 -12.45
CA LEU A 10 -19.65 -19.18 -13.25
C LEU A 10 -18.45 -19.32 -12.30
N VAL A 11 -17.94 -20.55 -12.15
CA VAL A 11 -16.67 -20.81 -11.48
C VAL A 11 -15.55 -20.31 -12.40
N LEU A 12 -15.01 -19.13 -12.08
CA LEU A 12 -13.84 -18.56 -12.75
C LEU A 12 -12.61 -19.43 -12.46
N SER A 13 -12.36 -20.41 -13.33
CA SER A 13 -11.10 -21.15 -13.38
C SER A 13 -10.04 -20.27 -14.04
N PHE A 14 -9.15 -19.69 -13.23
CA PHE A 14 -7.99 -18.96 -13.74
C PHE A 14 -6.91 -19.95 -14.20
N ALA A 15 -6.79 -20.13 -15.52
CA ALA A 15 -5.70 -20.90 -16.12
C ALA A 15 -4.35 -20.16 -16.02
N ALA A 16 -3.32 -20.91 -15.62
CA ALA A 16 -1.95 -20.49 -15.39
C ALA A 16 -1.18 -20.20 -16.69
N GLY A 17 -0.33 -19.17 -16.67
CA GLY A 17 0.48 -18.79 -17.84
C GLY A 17 1.44 -17.62 -17.60
N ALA A 18 2.04 -17.56 -16.41
CA ALA A 18 3.26 -16.85 -16.03
C ALA A 18 3.48 -17.23 -14.57
N ALA A 19 4.72 -17.45 -14.13
CA ALA A 19 5.04 -17.54 -12.72
C ALA A 19 4.71 -16.19 -12.07
N ALA A 20 3.43 -15.98 -11.74
CA ALA A 20 2.99 -14.92 -10.87
C ALA A 20 3.77 -15.16 -9.59
N THR A 21 4.70 -14.27 -9.28
CA THR A 21 5.37 -14.27 -7.98
C THR A 21 4.27 -14.37 -6.94
N GLU A 22 4.21 -15.47 -6.20
CA GLU A 22 3.16 -15.66 -5.20
C GLU A 22 3.22 -14.48 -4.24
N ASP A 23 2.11 -13.75 -4.15
CA ASP A 23 2.01 -12.64 -3.22
C ASP A 23 1.99 -13.21 -1.80
N GLY A 24 2.99 -12.82 -1.00
CA GLY A 24 3.14 -13.35 0.34
C GLY A 24 2.01 -12.89 1.25
N VAL A 25 1.58 -13.76 2.16
CA VAL A 25 0.64 -13.38 3.23
C VAL A 25 1.36 -12.45 4.21
N HIS A 26 0.76 -11.29 4.45
CA HIS A 26 1.22 -10.30 5.43
C HIS A 26 0.71 -10.63 6.82
N SER A 27 -0.62 -10.82 6.95
CA SER A 27 -1.25 -11.20 8.22
C SER A 27 -2.62 -11.83 7.99
N ILE A 28 -3.09 -12.54 9.02
CA ILE A 28 -4.39 -13.21 9.05
C ILE A 28 -5.10 -12.76 10.33
N VAL A 29 -6.31 -12.23 10.16
CA VAL A 29 -7.17 -11.80 11.27
C VAL A 29 -8.35 -12.76 11.33
N ARG A 30 -8.36 -13.61 12.36
CA ARG A 30 -9.42 -14.61 12.52
C ARG A 30 -10.74 -13.91 12.88
N GLY A 31 -11.82 -14.28 12.18
CA GLY A 31 -13.18 -13.90 12.57
C GLY A 31 -13.60 -14.60 13.86
N LEU A 32 -14.64 -14.07 14.51
CA LEU A 32 -15.37 -14.80 15.54
C LEU A 32 -16.13 -15.99 14.93
N GLU A 33 -16.76 -16.81 15.76
CA GLU A 33 -17.58 -17.92 15.28
C GLU A 33 -18.68 -17.43 14.32
N GLY A 34 -18.69 -18.01 13.11
CA GLY A 34 -19.61 -17.60 12.04
C GLY A 34 -19.21 -16.32 11.28
N GLU A 35 -18.08 -15.70 11.59
CA GLU A 35 -17.55 -14.56 10.84
C GLU A 35 -16.40 -14.97 9.90
N PRO A 36 -16.25 -14.30 8.73
CA PRO A 36 -15.13 -14.57 7.85
C PRO A 36 -13.79 -14.15 8.46
N HIS A 37 -12.75 -14.93 8.15
CA HIS A 37 -11.37 -14.54 8.40
C HIS A 37 -10.91 -13.53 7.33
N LEU A 38 -10.07 -12.58 7.70
CA LEU A 38 -9.47 -11.60 6.79
C LEU A 38 -8.01 -11.94 6.58
N VAL A 39 -7.60 -12.14 5.33
CA VAL A 39 -6.21 -12.35 4.94
C VAL A 39 -5.71 -11.11 4.20
N LYS A 40 -4.58 -10.58 4.66
CA LYS A 40 -3.88 -9.43 4.05
C LYS A 40 -2.64 -9.92 3.34
N PHE A 41 -2.37 -9.42 2.14
CA PHE A 41 -1.18 -9.76 1.35
C PHE A 41 -0.18 -8.62 1.27
N ASN A 42 1.09 -8.90 0.94
CA ASN A 42 2.14 -7.88 0.86
C ASN A 42 1.92 -6.86 -0.26
N SER A 43 1.19 -7.22 -1.33
CA SER A 43 0.74 -6.26 -2.36
C SER A 43 -0.20 -5.18 -1.82
N GLY A 44 -0.84 -5.43 -0.69
CA GLY A 44 -1.93 -4.62 -0.17
C GLY A 44 -3.30 -5.25 -0.38
N ALA A 45 -3.44 -6.26 -1.23
CA ALA A 45 -4.71 -6.93 -1.46
C ALA A 45 -5.24 -7.58 -0.17
N VAL A 46 -6.55 -7.75 -0.10
CA VAL A 46 -7.19 -8.57 0.94
C VAL A 46 -8.12 -9.61 0.34
N THR A 47 -8.28 -10.73 1.04
CA THR A 47 -9.36 -11.69 0.79
C THR A 47 -10.06 -12.07 2.07
N PHE A 48 -11.32 -12.48 1.95
CA PHE A 48 -12.10 -13.04 3.04
C PHE A 48 -12.17 -14.56 2.86
N ILE A 49 -12.05 -15.29 3.95
CA ILE A 49 -12.26 -16.73 4.01
C ILE A 49 -13.51 -16.95 4.83
N GLU A 50 -14.56 -17.48 4.19
CA GLU A 50 -15.84 -17.69 4.85
C GLU A 50 -15.76 -18.87 5.84
N PRO A 51 -16.61 -18.90 6.88
CA PRO A 51 -16.72 -20.05 7.77
C PRO A 51 -16.93 -21.36 6.99
N GLY A 52 -16.25 -22.44 7.38
CA GLY A 52 -16.28 -23.72 6.65
C GLY A 52 -15.20 -23.89 5.56
N GLN A 53 -14.35 -22.88 5.34
CA GLN A 53 -13.20 -22.95 4.44
C GLN A 53 -11.86 -23.11 5.21
N GLU A 54 -11.84 -23.91 6.28
CA GLU A 54 -10.67 -24.04 7.17
C GLU A 54 -9.43 -24.58 6.45
N HIS A 55 -9.62 -25.38 5.39
CA HIS A 55 -8.52 -25.89 4.56
C HIS A 55 -7.82 -24.76 3.77
N GLU A 56 -8.57 -23.77 3.28
CA GLU A 56 -7.99 -22.58 2.63
C GLU A 56 -7.23 -21.75 3.64
N LEU A 57 -7.81 -21.53 4.83
CA LEU A 57 -7.15 -20.82 5.93
C LEU A 57 -5.81 -21.48 6.29
N ALA A 58 -5.79 -22.81 6.49
CA ALA A 58 -4.56 -23.55 6.78
C ALA A 58 -3.51 -23.39 5.67
N SER A 59 -3.92 -23.32 4.40
CA SER A 59 -3.01 -23.08 3.28
C SER A 59 -2.37 -21.68 3.32
N PHE A 60 -3.10 -20.66 3.76
CA PHE A 60 -2.56 -19.32 3.95
C PHE A 60 -1.67 -19.22 5.19
N GLU A 61 -2.02 -19.89 6.27
CA GLU A 61 -1.21 -19.96 7.48
C GLU A 61 0.16 -20.60 7.20
N ALA A 62 0.19 -21.63 6.35
CA ALA A 62 1.45 -22.22 5.89
C ALA A 62 2.33 -21.25 5.08
N LYS A 63 1.73 -20.23 4.46
CA LYS A 63 2.45 -19.17 3.71
C LYS A 63 2.80 -17.96 4.57
N LEU A 64 2.24 -17.85 5.77
CA LEU A 64 2.54 -16.76 6.69
C LEU A 64 4.01 -16.89 7.13
N LYS A 65 4.83 -15.92 6.73
CA LYS A 65 6.21 -15.88 7.22
C LYS A 65 6.17 -15.62 8.74
N PRO A 66 6.98 -16.31 9.55
CA PRO A 66 7.02 -16.04 10.97
C PRO A 66 7.25 -14.55 11.17
N ALA A 67 6.38 -13.94 11.99
CA ALA A 67 6.53 -12.55 12.36
C ALA A 67 7.96 -12.37 12.88
N MET A 68 8.65 -11.36 12.36
CA MET A 68 10.01 -11.07 12.82
C MET A 68 9.94 -10.90 14.34
N SER A 69 10.65 -11.76 15.07
CA SER A 69 10.74 -11.64 16.53
C SER A 69 11.32 -10.27 16.84
N VAL A 70 10.50 -9.41 17.43
CA VAL A 70 10.94 -8.09 17.89
C VAL A 70 11.85 -8.34 19.10
N GLU A 71 13.14 -8.49 18.86
CA GLU A 71 14.10 -8.29 19.95
C GLU A 71 13.92 -6.86 20.43
N ASN A 72 13.71 -6.66 21.73
CA ASN A 72 13.73 -5.37 22.41
C ASN A 72 15.14 -4.76 22.37
N LYS A 73 15.69 -4.54 21.17
CA LYS A 73 16.83 -3.64 21.01
C LYS A 73 16.29 -2.24 21.24
N SER A 74 16.85 -1.60 22.26
CA SER A 74 16.78 -0.15 22.46
C SER A 74 16.79 0.52 21.08
N LEU A 75 15.76 1.33 20.80
CA LEU A 75 15.68 2.16 19.60
C LEU A 75 16.94 3.03 19.58
N ALA A 76 18.01 2.55 18.96
CA ALA A 76 19.06 3.42 18.50
C ALA A 76 18.35 4.42 17.59
N VAL A 77 18.40 5.69 18.00
CA VAL A 77 17.82 6.80 17.25
C VAL A 77 18.49 6.79 15.88
N PHE A 78 17.83 6.14 14.92
CA PHE A 78 18.26 6.14 13.54
C PHE A 78 17.88 7.52 13.04
N ASP A 79 18.81 8.45 13.18
CA ASP A 79 18.68 9.79 12.63
C ASP A 79 18.78 9.66 11.11
N SER A 80 17.67 9.29 10.48
CA SER A 80 17.62 9.25 9.03
C SER A 80 17.63 10.70 8.58
N ALA A 81 18.79 11.18 8.14
CA ALA A 81 19.00 12.49 7.52
C ALA A 81 18.24 12.67 6.18
N PHE A 82 17.11 11.99 6.01
CA PHE A 82 16.24 12.16 4.87
C PHE A 82 15.47 13.48 5.00
N GLU A 83 15.89 14.45 4.20
CA GLU A 83 15.18 15.71 4.03
C GLU A 83 14.47 15.73 2.67
N PRO A 84 13.13 15.78 2.62
CA PRO A 84 12.41 15.91 1.36
C PRO A 84 12.65 17.28 0.74
N SER A 85 12.70 17.34 -0.59
CA SER A 85 12.82 18.59 -1.31
C SER A 85 11.56 19.45 -1.15
N VAL A 86 11.76 20.76 -1.00
CA VAL A 86 10.68 21.75 -1.07
C VAL A 86 10.48 22.13 -2.53
N VAL A 87 9.26 21.95 -3.05
CA VAL A 87 8.92 22.15 -4.46
C VAL A 87 8.14 23.45 -4.66
N PRO A 88 8.51 24.34 -5.61
CA PRO A 88 7.69 25.50 -5.92
C PRO A 88 6.27 25.08 -6.36
N ASP A 89 5.22 25.74 -5.83
CA ASP A 89 3.82 25.36 -6.08
C ASP A 89 3.48 25.22 -7.59
N GLY A 90 4.05 26.07 -8.45
CA GLY A 90 3.87 26.03 -9.91
C GLY A 90 4.49 24.81 -10.61
N GLN A 91 5.41 24.08 -9.97
CA GLN A 91 6.08 22.91 -10.56
C GLN A 91 5.31 21.60 -10.38
N LEU A 92 4.36 21.53 -9.46
CA LEU A 92 3.63 20.30 -9.13
C LEU A 92 2.92 19.68 -10.35
N THR A 93 2.27 20.52 -11.15
CA THR A 93 1.59 20.08 -12.39
C THR A 93 2.59 19.51 -13.39
N ALA A 94 3.80 20.07 -13.48
CA ALA A 94 4.84 19.58 -14.36
C ALA A 94 5.40 18.24 -13.88
N ILE A 95 5.59 18.05 -12.57
CA ILE A 95 5.97 16.76 -11.97
C ILE A 95 4.90 15.71 -12.29
N PHE A 96 3.63 16.03 -12.02
CA PHE A 96 2.52 15.10 -12.25
C PHE A 96 2.41 14.67 -13.71
N LYS A 97 2.52 15.60 -14.67
CA LYS A 97 2.48 15.31 -16.10
C LYS A 97 3.62 14.42 -16.60
N ARG A 98 4.72 14.29 -15.86
CA ARG A 98 5.84 13.40 -16.21
C ARG A 98 5.66 11.98 -15.69
N MET A 99 4.74 11.75 -14.77
CA MET A 99 4.47 10.41 -14.27
C MET A 99 3.99 9.52 -15.43
N ASN A 100 4.54 8.31 -15.52
CA ASN A 100 4.12 7.34 -16.53
C ASN A 100 2.64 6.98 -16.32
N PRO A 101 1.73 7.30 -17.26
CA PRO A 101 0.31 6.99 -17.12
C PRO A 101 -0.04 5.59 -17.66
N TYR A 102 0.89 4.92 -18.35
CA TYR A 102 0.66 3.65 -19.06
C TYR A 102 0.85 2.45 -18.12
N MET A 103 -0.06 2.36 -17.15
CA MET A 103 -0.07 1.34 -16.10
C MET A 103 -0.74 0.05 -16.60
N ARG A 104 -0.25 -1.09 -16.10
CA ARG A 104 -0.94 -2.37 -16.27
C ARG A 104 -2.19 -2.41 -15.40
N ARG A 105 -3.21 -3.12 -15.88
CA ARG A 105 -4.49 -3.30 -15.16
C ARG A 105 -4.33 -3.92 -13.77
N LYS A 106 -3.35 -4.80 -13.60
CA LYS A 106 -3.04 -5.49 -12.33
C LYS A 106 -1.81 -4.86 -11.64
N SER A 107 -1.60 -3.55 -11.80
CA SER A 107 -0.49 -2.88 -11.13
C SER A 107 -0.83 -2.59 -9.68
N GLU A 108 0.14 -2.81 -8.80
CA GLU A 108 0.01 -2.53 -7.38
C GLU A 108 0.40 -1.08 -7.05
N CYS A 109 -0.23 -0.48 -6.05
CA CYS A 109 0.03 0.92 -5.69
C CYS A 109 1.47 1.14 -5.22
N SER A 110 2.03 0.20 -4.46
CA SER A 110 3.43 0.20 -4.03
C SER A 110 4.39 0.25 -5.21
N ASP A 111 4.15 -0.58 -6.23
CA ASP A 111 4.97 -0.63 -7.45
C ASP A 111 4.94 0.71 -8.19
N ARG A 112 3.74 1.25 -8.42
CA ARG A 112 3.56 2.54 -9.10
C ARG A 112 4.23 3.67 -8.33
N ALA A 113 3.96 3.77 -7.02
CA ALA A 113 4.49 4.84 -6.19
C ALA A 113 6.02 4.80 -6.10
N HIS A 114 6.61 3.60 -6.04
CA HIS A 114 8.05 3.43 -5.99
C HIS A 114 8.72 3.86 -7.30
N VAL A 115 8.16 3.45 -8.45
CA VAL A 115 8.67 3.84 -9.76
C VAL A 115 8.48 5.33 -10.03
N TRP A 116 7.31 5.90 -9.73
CA TRP A 116 7.07 7.34 -9.94
C TRP A 116 7.99 8.22 -9.10
N ALA A 117 8.23 7.85 -7.84
CA ALA A 117 9.16 8.58 -6.98
C ALA A 117 10.62 8.44 -7.49
N HIS A 118 11.03 7.24 -7.88
CA HIS A 118 12.36 6.98 -8.44
C HIS A 118 12.60 7.74 -9.74
N ASP A 119 11.63 7.74 -10.66
CA ASP A 119 11.77 8.38 -11.97
C ASP A 119 11.85 9.89 -11.86
N GLU A 120 11.06 10.48 -10.97
CA GLU A 120 11.17 11.91 -10.69
C GLU A 120 12.52 12.23 -10.04
N PHE A 121 12.97 11.42 -9.08
CA PHE A 121 14.28 11.61 -8.45
C PHE A 121 15.43 11.55 -9.46
N LEU A 122 15.47 10.55 -10.36
CA LEU A 122 16.50 10.45 -11.39
C LEU A 122 16.47 11.63 -12.37
N LYS A 123 15.28 12.17 -12.66
CA LYS A 123 15.11 13.22 -13.66
C LYS A 123 15.42 14.61 -13.15
N SER A 124 15.08 14.92 -11.89
CA SER A 124 15.15 16.28 -11.36
C SER A 124 15.95 16.40 -10.06
N GLY A 125 16.36 15.29 -9.45
CA GLY A 125 16.96 15.26 -8.12
C GLY A 125 15.99 15.57 -6.98
N ILE A 126 14.69 15.74 -7.27
CA ILE A 126 13.67 16.04 -6.26
C ILE A 126 13.43 14.81 -5.39
N LYS A 127 13.64 14.96 -4.08
CA LYS A 127 13.37 13.94 -3.07
C LYS A 127 11.92 14.04 -2.58
N SER A 128 11.06 13.15 -3.03
CA SER A 128 9.68 13.06 -2.53
C SER A 128 9.60 12.30 -1.21
N GLN A 129 8.51 12.46 -0.47
CA GLN A 129 8.08 11.49 0.54
C GLN A 129 7.16 10.43 -0.07
N LYS A 130 6.81 9.41 0.69
CA LYS A 130 5.67 8.52 0.44
C LYS A 130 4.59 8.76 1.48
N ALA A 131 3.37 8.96 1.03
CA ALA A 131 2.18 8.97 1.87
C ALA A 131 1.61 7.55 1.93
N PHE A 132 1.67 6.92 3.09
CA PHE A 132 1.02 5.65 3.37
C PHE A 132 -0.33 5.89 4.06
N LEU A 133 -1.36 5.21 3.58
CA LEU A 133 -2.68 5.11 4.19
C LEU A 133 -2.92 3.64 4.54
N LEU A 134 -3.05 3.31 5.82
CA LEU A 134 -3.31 1.96 6.32
C LEU A 134 -4.76 1.89 6.80
N LEU A 135 -5.54 0.91 6.36
CA LEU A 135 -6.94 0.73 6.78
C LEU A 135 -7.02 -0.26 7.94
N THR A 136 -7.95 -0.04 8.86
CA THR A 136 -8.18 -0.98 9.97
C THR A 136 -8.96 -2.22 9.54
N ASP A 137 -8.87 -3.29 10.31
CA ASP A 137 -9.60 -4.53 10.00
C ASP A 137 -11.10 -4.30 10.08
N SER A 138 -11.54 -3.51 11.06
CA SER A 138 -12.94 -3.12 11.21
C SER A 138 -13.45 -2.35 9.98
N TYR A 139 -12.66 -1.41 9.45
CA TYR A 139 -13.02 -0.66 8.26
C TYR A 139 -13.11 -1.58 7.04
N ILE A 140 -12.10 -2.43 6.83
CA ILE A 140 -12.04 -3.38 5.72
C ILE A 140 -13.23 -4.35 5.77
N LYS A 141 -13.52 -4.94 6.94
CA LYS A 141 -14.67 -5.85 7.15
C LYS A 141 -15.99 -5.13 6.87
N ARG A 142 -16.19 -3.93 7.42
CA ARG A 142 -17.43 -3.15 7.28
C ARG A 142 -17.70 -2.69 5.85
N THR A 143 -16.67 -2.29 5.12
CA THR A 143 -16.80 -1.72 3.77
C THR A 143 -16.53 -2.73 2.65
N ARG A 144 -16.08 -3.94 3.01
CA ARG A 144 -15.56 -4.96 2.08
C ARG A 144 -14.51 -4.38 1.13
N TYR A 145 -13.68 -3.47 1.63
CA TYR A 145 -12.62 -2.86 0.84
C TYR A 145 -11.60 -3.92 0.43
N LYS A 146 -11.06 -3.81 -0.79
CA LYS A 146 -10.19 -4.86 -1.38
C LYS A 146 -8.71 -4.68 -1.09
N TRP A 147 -8.36 -3.66 -0.33
CA TRP A 147 -7.00 -3.29 0.00
C TRP A 147 -6.87 -3.00 1.50
N TRP A 148 -5.75 -3.29 2.12
CA TRP A 148 -5.49 -2.91 3.52
C TRP A 148 -4.54 -1.72 3.64
N PHE A 149 -3.88 -1.34 2.55
CA PHE A 149 -3.17 -0.07 2.47
C PHE A 149 -3.20 0.53 1.07
N HIS A 150 -2.86 1.80 0.98
CA HIS A 150 -2.55 2.49 -0.26
C HIS A 150 -1.35 3.42 -0.06
N VAL A 151 -0.57 3.65 -1.12
CA VAL A 151 0.62 4.49 -1.07
C VAL A 151 0.78 5.29 -2.35
N ALA A 152 1.25 6.53 -2.22
CA ALA A 152 1.58 7.41 -3.34
C ALA A 152 2.74 8.36 -2.99
N PRO A 153 3.51 8.87 -3.98
CA PRO A 153 4.47 9.94 -3.76
C PRO A 153 3.81 11.21 -3.24
N MET A 154 4.48 11.90 -2.33
CA MET A 154 4.03 13.15 -1.72
C MET A 154 5.16 14.18 -1.75
N TYR A 155 4.81 15.44 -2.02
CA TYR A 155 5.73 16.57 -2.10
C TYR A 155 5.28 17.67 -1.14
N THR A 156 6.26 18.35 -0.54
CA THR A 156 6.01 19.54 0.27
C THR A 156 6.27 20.77 -0.58
N THR A 157 5.30 21.68 -0.66
CA THR A 157 5.45 22.90 -1.45
C THR A 157 6.22 23.98 -0.71
N SER A 158 6.68 25.01 -1.43
CA SER A 158 7.23 26.24 -0.85
C SER A 158 6.29 26.91 0.15
N SER A 159 4.98 26.76 -0.01
CA SER A 159 3.98 27.25 0.95
C SER A 159 3.71 26.26 2.10
N GLY A 160 4.49 25.18 2.24
CA GLY A 160 4.30 24.14 3.25
C GLY A 160 3.13 23.18 3.00
N LYS A 161 2.49 23.21 1.83
CA LYS A 161 1.37 22.29 1.53
C LYS A 161 1.89 20.90 1.19
N LYS A 162 1.19 19.86 1.64
CA LYS A 162 1.46 18.47 1.27
C LYS A 162 0.58 18.04 0.11
N MET A 163 1.22 17.72 -1.01
CA MET A 163 0.58 17.41 -2.28
C MET A 163 0.91 15.99 -2.70
N VAL A 164 -0.10 15.18 -2.95
CA VAL A 164 0.03 13.77 -3.33
C VAL A 164 -0.08 13.63 -4.85
N MET A 165 0.78 12.80 -5.43
CA MET A 165 0.85 12.50 -6.85
C MET A 165 0.37 11.08 -7.10
N ASP A 166 -0.92 10.90 -7.42
CA ASP A 166 -1.50 9.58 -7.66
C ASP A 166 -2.29 9.55 -8.97
N ALA A 167 -1.57 9.30 -10.06
CA ALA A 167 -2.12 9.31 -11.42
C ALA A 167 -3.10 8.14 -11.70
N GLN A 168 -3.22 7.17 -10.79
CA GLN A 168 -4.22 6.12 -10.90
C GLN A 168 -5.62 6.62 -10.53
N PHE A 169 -5.73 7.52 -9.55
CA PHE A 169 -7.00 7.97 -8.99
C PHE A 169 -7.34 9.41 -9.36
N PHE A 170 -6.35 10.21 -9.75
CA PHE A 170 -6.51 11.62 -10.03
C PHE A 170 -5.89 11.99 -11.37
N ASN A 171 -6.32 13.12 -11.92
CA ASN A 171 -5.77 13.72 -13.15
C ASN A 171 -4.93 14.98 -12.87
N ARG A 172 -4.65 15.27 -11.60
CA ARG A 172 -3.85 16.40 -11.12
C ARG A 172 -3.23 16.08 -9.76
N PRO A 173 -2.21 16.85 -9.32
CA PRO A 173 -1.83 16.89 -7.91
C PRO A 173 -3.06 17.23 -7.04
N VAL A 174 -3.18 16.52 -5.92
CA VAL A 174 -4.23 16.75 -4.93
C VAL A 174 -3.63 17.00 -3.57
N THR A 175 -4.37 17.66 -2.68
CA THR A 175 -3.94 17.78 -1.28
C THR A 175 -3.95 16.40 -0.61
N PHE A 176 -3.14 16.22 0.42
CA PHE A 176 -3.15 14.99 1.21
C PHE A 176 -4.55 14.63 1.74
N THR A 177 -5.31 15.62 2.23
CA THR A 177 -6.68 15.42 2.71
C THR A 177 -7.63 14.99 1.60
N GLU A 178 -7.51 15.58 0.41
CA GLU A 178 -8.31 15.20 -0.77
C GLU A 178 -8.01 13.76 -1.20
N TRP A 179 -6.73 13.38 -1.26
CA TRP A 179 -6.30 12.01 -1.56
C TRP A 179 -6.85 11.00 -0.55
N LYS A 180 -6.69 11.27 0.76
CA LYS A 180 -7.23 10.44 1.85
C LYS A 180 -8.74 10.26 1.71
N ASN A 181 -9.49 11.35 1.54
CA ASN A 181 -10.95 11.34 1.51
C ASN A 181 -11.54 10.62 0.28
N ASN A 182 -10.74 10.43 -0.78
CA ASN A 182 -11.12 9.61 -1.93
C ASN A 182 -11.02 8.11 -1.64
N LEU A 183 -10.16 7.72 -0.69
CA LEU A 183 -9.86 6.32 -0.37
C LEU A 183 -10.59 5.84 0.89
N VAL A 184 -10.85 6.76 1.84
CA VAL A 184 -11.58 6.49 3.08
C VAL A 184 -12.97 7.11 3.02
N PHE A 185 -13.99 6.28 2.78
CA PHE A 185 -15.36 6.72 2.50
C PHE A 185 -16.02 7.46 3.66
N SER A 186 -15.64 7.15 4.90
CA SER A 186 -16.16 7.83 6.09
C SER A 186 -15.64 9.26 6.25
N LYS A 187 -14.52 9.60 5.58
CA LYS A 187 -13.81 10.89 5.71
C LYS A 187 -13.42 11.24 7.15
N ARG A 188 -13.41 10.25 8.06
CA ARG A 188 -12.90 10.44 9.43
C ARG A 188 -11.42 10.78 9.38
N GLU A 189 -10.95 11.51 10.39
CA GLU A 189 -9.53 11.78 10.50
C GLU A 189 -8.76 10.48 10.78
N CYS A 190 -7.64 10.27 10.09
CA CYS A 190 -6.79 9.11 10.33
C CYS A 190 -5.81 9.42 11.46
N VAL A 191 -5.41 8.42 12.22
CA VAL A 191 -4.35 8.59 13.22
C VAL A 191 -3.00 8.71 12.50
N ALA A 192 -2.31 9.85 12.71
CA ALA A 192 -1.03 10.14 12.05
C ALA A 192 0.21 9.84 12.91
N ASP A 193 0.07 9.88 14.23
CA ASP A 193 1.15 9.62 15.18
C ASP A 193 0.97 8.21 15.78
N PHE A 194 1.61 7.23 15.15
CA PHE A 194 1.56 5.83 15.57
C PHE A 194 2.82 5.07 15.15
N ARG A 195 3.09 3.96 15.84
CA ARG A 195 4.09 2.97 15.43
C ARG A 195 3.43 1.92 14.54
N PHE A 196 4.06 1.60 13.42
CA PHE A 196 3.60 0.53 12.54
C PHE A 196 3.62 -0.83 13.23
N LEU A 197 4.57 -1.05 14.15
CA LEU A 197 4.58 -2.26 14.98
C LEU A 197 3.31 -2.37 15.84
N ASP A 198 2.80 -1.26 16.39
CA ASP A 198 1.56 -1.27 17.17
C ASP A 198 0.35 -1.50 16.25
N TYR A 199 0.34 -0.91 15.05
CA TYR A 199 -0.67 -1.19 14.02
C TYR A 199 -0.73 -2.68 13.69
N ASN A 200 0.42 -3.31 13.46
CA ASN A 200 0.49 -4.73 13.11
C ASN A 200 0.15 -5.67 14.28
N ALA A 201 0.36 -5.22 15.52
CA ALA A 201 -0.02 -5.94 16.74
C ALA A 201 -1.52 -5.83 17.07
N GLY A 202 -2.32 -5.18 16.23
CA GLY A 202 -3.75 -5.00 16.46
C GLY A 202 -4.06 -3.68 17.17
N ALA A 203 -3.58 -2.56 16.62
CA ALA A 203 -3.93 -1.22 17.11
C ALA A 203 -5.44 -0.98 17.18
N ASP A 204 -5.83 0.16 17.77
CA ASP A 204 -7.23 0.55 17.97
C ASP A 204 -8.11 0.37 16.71
N GLN A 205 -8.90 -0.70 16.72
CA GLN A 205 -9.80 -1.06 15.63
C GLN A 205 -11.06 -0.17 15.60
N THR A 206 -11.22 0.81 16.49
CA THR A 206 -12.31 1.81 16.41
C THR A 206 -11.99 2.94 15.41
N GLN A 207 -10.72 3.06 15.02
CA GLN A 207 -10.28 3.92 13.93
C GLN A 207 -10.64 3.32 12.58
N ASP A 208 -10.72 4.16 11.56
CA ASP A 208 -10.93 3.70 10.18
C ASP A 208 -9.61 3.55 9.44
N CYS A 209 -8.61 4.37 9.80
CA CYS A 209 -7.35 4.45 9.09
C CYS A 209 -6.22 5.07 9.94
N TYR A 210 -5.01 4.78 9.52
CA TYR A 210 -3.76 5.37 9.98
C TYR A 210 -3.00 5.94 8.79
N THR A 211 -2.22 6.99 9.00
CA THR A 211 -1.42 7.61 7.93
C THR A 211 0.00 7.86 8.36
N LYS A 212 0.98 7.56 7.49
CA LYS A 212 2.39 7.81 7.76
C LYS A 212 3.08 8.43 6.55
N HIS A 213 4.05 9.31 6.79
CA HIS A 213 4.88 9.91 5.75
C HIS A 213 6.31 9.42 5.90
N GLU A 214 6.84 8.79 4.85
CA GLU A 214 8.14 8.12 4.92
C GLU A 214 9.06 8.55 3.77
N PRO A 215 10.38 8.29 3.86
CA PRO A 215 11.30 8.50 2.73
C PRO A 215 10.85 7.81 1.44
N MET A 216 11.20 8.38 0.28
CA MET A 216 10.87 7.80 -1.04
C MET A 216 11.33 6.35 -1.24
N TYR A 217 12.33 5.89 -0.50
CA TYR A 217 12.90 4.55 -0.58
C TYR A 217 11.97 3.46 -0.05
N PHE A 218 10.98 3.79 0.77
CA PHE A 218 10.10 2.81 1.41
C PHE A 218 9.10 2.31 0.36
N TYR A 219 9.04 1.00 0.15
CA TYR A 219 8.27 0.39 -0.92
C TYR A 219 6.91 -0.11 -0.44
N ILE A 220 6.89 -0.83 0.68
CA ILE A 220 5.70 -1.43 1.30
C ILE A 220 5.65 -1.12 2.80
N PRO A 221 4.49 -1.26 3.48
CA PRO A 221 4.40 -1.00 4.92
C PRO A 221 5.38 -1.82 5.77
N GLY A 222 5.78 -3.00 5.32
CA GLY A 222 6.83 -3.79 5.97
C GLY A 222 8.17 -3.06 6.12
N ASP A 223 8.50 -2.13 5.21
CA ASP A 223 9.70 -1.30 5.33
C ASP A 223 9.62 -0.32 6.52
N ILE A 224 8.41 0.13 6.87
CA ILE A 224 8.15 0.96 8.06
C ILE A 224 8.46 0.16 9.33
N GLY A 225 7.94 -1.07 9.42
CA GLY A 225 8.25 -1.95 10.55
C GLY A 225 9.73 -2.31 10.65
N ASN A 226 10.41 -2.50 9.52
CA ASN A 226 11.85 -2.71 9.49
C ASN A 226 12.62 -1.50 10.01
N PHE A 227 12.25 -0.29 9.57
CA PHE A 227 12.83 0.97 10.04
C PHE A 227 12.65 1.15 11.55
N GLU A 228 11.43 0.94 12.06
CA GLU A 228 11.12 1.01 13.50
C GLU A 228 11.89 -0.04 14.33
N SER A 229 12.36 -1.11 13.68
CA SER A 229 13.22 -2.14 14.27
C SER A 229 14.73 -1.90 14.04
N GLY A 230 15.12 -0.72 13.57
CA GLY A 230 16.52 -0.34 13.33
C GLY A 230 17.11 -0.79 11.99
N ARG A 231 16.29 -1.23 11.03
CA ARG A 231 16.70 -1.65 9.68
C ARG A 231 16.08 -0.73 8.62
N GLY A 232 16.59 0.50 8.55
CA GLY A 232 16.09 1.52 7.62
C GLY A 232 16.60 1.38 6.19
N LYS A 233 15.74 1.73 5.22
CA LYS A 233 16.14 1.94 3.82
C LYS A 233 16.55 3.40 3.62
N THR A 234 17.79 3.61 3.18
CA THR A 234 18.34 4.95 2.92
C THR A 234 18.69 5.21 1.45
N ASP A 235 18.51 4.21 0.59
CA ASP A 235 18.79 4.28 -0.84
C ASP A 235 17.85 3.35 -1.64
N TRP A 236 17.83 3.53 -2.96
CA TRP A 236 17.07 2.70 -3.90
C TRP A 236 17.69 1.32 -4.07
N SER A 237 16.86 0.27 -4.01
CA SER A 237 17.25 -1.05 -4.53
C SER A 237 16.94 -1.12 -6.02
N THR A 238 17.97 -1.12 -6.88
CA THR A 238 17.79 -1.20 -8.34
C THR A 238 16.97 -2.43 -8.74
N SER A 239 17.16 -3.56 -8.06
CA SER A 239 16.37 -4.77 -8.29
C SER A 239 14.88 -4.59 -7.94
N GLU A 240 14.59 -3.91 -6.83
CA GLU A 240 13.23 -3.58 -6.39
C GLU A 240 12.54 -2.63 -7.38
N VAL A 241 13.23 -1.56 -7.80
CA VAL A 241 12.72 -0.61 -8.80
C VAL A 241 12.44 -1.28 -10.13
N ASN A 242 13.38 -2.09 -10.64
CA ASN A 242 13.22 -2.78 -11.93
C ASN A 242 12.06 -3.79 -11.89
N ALA A 243 11.95 -4.55 -10.79
CA ALA A 243 10.84 -5.47 -10.58
C ALA A 243 9.51 -4.71 -10.52
N SER A 244 9.45 -3.62 -9.75
CA SER A 244 8.27 -2.74 -9.63
C SER A 244 7.85 -2.17 -10.98
N ARG A 245 8.80 -1.66 -11.77
CA ARG A 245 8.51 -1.16 -13.13
C ARG A 245 7.92 -2.24 -14.01
N SER A 246 8.50 -3.44 -13.99
CA SER A 246 8.03 -4.56 -14.81
C SER A 246 6.62 -5.03 -14.44
N ARG A 247 6.20 -4.89 -13.18
CA ARG A 247 4.86 -5.23 -12.70
C ARG A 247 3.85 -4.10 -12.88
N ALA A 248 4.27 -2.85 -12.74
CA ALA A 248 3.38 -1.70 -12.80
C ALA A 248 3.10 -1.18 -14.21
N PHE A 249 4.06 -1.21 -15.13
CA PHE A 249 3.96 -0.51 -16.42
C PHE A 249 4.18 -1.43 -17.63
N PHE A 250 3.69 -1.02 -18.80
CA PHE A 250 3.98 -1.71 -20.06
C PHE A 250 5.46 -1.56 -20.44
N LYS A 251 6.03 -2.55 -21.15
CA LYS A 251 7.41 -2.43 -21.64
C LYS A 251 7.49 -1.29 -22.67
N GLY A 252 8.53 -0.46 -22.57
CA GLY A 252 8.75 0.65 -23.50
C GLY A 252 7.93 1.91 -23.21
N SER A 253 7.20 2.00 -22.10
CA SER A 253 6.63 3.27 -21.65
C SER A 253 7.68 4.10 -20.91
N LEU A 254 8.41 4.92 -21.67
CA LEU A 254 9.22 6.04 -21.18
C LEU A 254 9.06 7.22 -22.14
#